data_AF-A0A6C0IEP2-F1
#
_entry.id   AF-A0A6C0IEP2-F1
#
_cell.length_a   1.000
_cell.length_b   1.000
_cell.length_c   1.000
_cell.angle_alpha   90.00
_cell.angle_beta   90.00
_cell.angle_gamma   90.00
#
_symmetry.space_group_name_H-M   'P 1'
#
loop_
_entity.id
_entity.type
_entity.pdbx_description
1 polymer ?
#
loop_
_entity_poly.entity_id
_entity_poly.type
_entity_poly.pdbx_seq_one_letter_code
_entity_poly.pdbx_strand_id
1 'polypeptide(L)'
;MNSNQQISFYIPRMSGKYDKKQVKAIFKHLNIGKVKRVDFTPINKKPGFIEIYDTQNKSAFVHMELLYPNDLTERIFQIVFLQTSGYKIYPENNNIYWLLLKNTYPIQDTLMNKHQIVENCRYLESVVQQQADTIKNLEEKVLGIQSVVYQLVGGLFCPNTQVGSYQVNSNVLFRTEPLLQIKNIPLNTSKWETSPTTRQGDSNENRINSLEFQMKSATKLLSVLSDLMGEKLEAEEDNYSVDLQSISDTEAEYLLEQDHYQNQYYNQDNETTYSSRTHSSMPSLIENYDEADSNSDSSLERRRISSELCGNE
;
A
#
# COMPACT_ATOMS: atom_id res chain seq x y z
N MET A 1 -17.50 44.91 10.58
CA MET A 1 -16.57 43.78 10.79
C MET A 1 -17.39 42.60 11.29
N ASN A 2 -17.28 41.42 10.68
CA ASN A 2 -17.99 40.22 11.14
C ASN A 2 -17.62 39.94 12.60
N SER A 3 -18.62 39.98 13.48
CA SER A 3 -18.49 39.99 14.95
C SER A 3 -17.91 38.71 15.56
N ASN A 4 -17.57 37.70 14.75
CA ASN A 4 -17.17 36.37 15.22
C ASN A 4 -15.71 36.00 14.93
N GLN A 5 -14.90 36.87 14.32
CA GLN A 5 -13.50 36.54 14.09
C GLN A 5 -12.68 36.74 15.36
N GLN A 6 -12.28 35.64 15.99
CA GLN A 6 -11.39 35.69 17.16
C GLN A 6 -10.03 36.27 16.76
N ILE A 7 -9.69 37.40 17.37
CA ILE A 7 -8.42 38.08 17.15
C ILE A 7 -7.35 37.40 18.01
N SER A 8 -6.32 36.86 17.37
CA SER A 8 -5.21 36.21 18.06
C SER A 8 -3.87 36.58 17.45
N PHE A 9 -2.91 36.90 18.31
CA PHE A 9 -1.53 37.19 17.95
C PHE A 9 -0.63 36.00 18.27
N TYR A 10 0.36 35.78 17.43
CA TYR A 10 1.47 34.85 17.66
C TYR A 10 2.75 35.65 17.94
N ILE A 11 3.45 35.30 19.02
CA ILE A 11 4.74 35.87 19.41
C ILE A 11 5.77 34.74 19.31
N PRO A 12 6.61 34.72 18.26
CA PRO A 12 7.51 33.59 18.00
C PRO A 12 8.56 33.37 19.08
N ARG A 13 9.04 34.45 19.69
CA ARG A 13 10.12 34.40 20.68
C ARG A 13 9.88 35.38 21.80
N MET A 14 9.83 34.85 23.00
CA MET A 14 9.62 35.60 24.23
C MET A 14 10.47 34.95 25.34
N SER A 15 10.98 35.75 26.27
CA SER A 15 11.73 35.22 27.41
C SER A 15 10.85 34.30 28.27
N GLY A 16 11.44 33.22 28.77
CA GLY A 16 10.81 32.29 29.70
C GLY A 16 10.32 32.96 30.99
N LYS A 17 10.89 34.13 31.34
CA LYS A 17 10.54 34.94 32.52
C LYS A 17 9.11 35.48 32.51
N TYR A 18 8.51 35.68 31.34
CA TYR A 18 7.17 36.27 31.24
C TYR A 18 6.07 35.27 31.56
N ASP A 19 5.28 35.51 32.60
CA ASP A 19 4.10 34.71 32.90
C ASP A 19 2.85 35.20 32.15
N LYS A 20 1.74 34.45 32.27
CA LYS A 20 0.48 34.83 31.60
C LYS A 20 -0.04 36.17 32.11
N LYS A 21 0.16 36.51 33.39
CA LYS A 21 -0.37 37.74 34.01
C LYS A 21 0.39 38.97 33.49
N GLN A 22 1.70 38.87 33.35
CA GLN A 22 2.58 39.91 32.81
C GLN A 22 2.26 40.20 31.35
N VAL A 23 2.09 39.18 30.50
CA VAL A 23 1.68 39.39 29.10
C VAL A 23 0.34 40.14 29.03
N LYS A 24 -0.65 39.75 29.86
CA LYS A 24 -1.94 40.47 29.95
C LYS A 24 -1.76 41.92 30.41
N ALA A 25 -0.92 42.16 31.42
CA ALA A 25 -0.65 43.49 31.94
C ALA A 25 0.04 44.39 30.90
N ILE A 26 0.99 43.84 30.13
CA ILE A 26 1.72 44.56 29.07
C ILE A 26 0.76 44.98 27.95
N PHE A 27 -0.07 44.07 27.44
CA PHE A 27 -1.06 44.41 26.40
C PHE A 27 -2.07 45.48 26.87
N LYS A 28 -2.45 45.43 28.15
CA LYS A 28 -3.30 46.46 28.76
C LYS A 28 -2.57 47.79 28.92
N HIS A 29 -1.33 47.78 29.40
CA HIS A 29 -0.51 48.97 29.64
C HIS A 29 -0.15 49.71 28.34
N LEU A 30 0.14 48.97 27.27
CA LEU A 30 0.37 49.52 25.93
C LEU A 30 -0.91 49.98 25.24
N ASN A 31 -2.07 49.93 25.92
CA ASN A 31 -3.39 50.25 25.38
C ASN A 31 -3.73 49.46 24.10
N ILE A 32 -3.26 48.21 23.94
CA ILE A 32 -3.58 47.40 22.76
C ILE A 32 -4.97 46.75 22.90
N GLY A 33 -5.26 46.20 24.08
CA GLY A 33 -6.54 45.54 24.32
C GLY A 33 -6.59 44.67 25.57
N LYS A 34 -7.73 44.01 25.78
CA LYS A 34 -7.92 43.05 26.87
C LYS A 34 -7.65 41.64 26.36
N VAL A 35 -6.73 40.94 27.02
CA VAL A 35 -6.32 39.57 26.65
C VAL A 35 -7.17 38.53 27.40
N LYS A 36 -7.88 37.67 26.67
CA LYS A 36 -8.68 36.56 27.20
C LYS A 36 -7.79 35.45 27.75
N ARG A 37 -6.90 34.92 26.92
CA ARG A 37 -6.03 33.77 27.22
C ARG A 37 -4.64 33.96 26.59
N VAL A 38 -3.64 33.38 27.25
CA VAL A 38 -2.27 33.27 26.73
C VAL A 38 -1.85 31.81 26.81
N ASP A 39 -1.44 31.25 25.68
CA ASP A 39 -0.96 29.88 25.56
C ASP A 39 0.51 29.90 25.18
N PHE A 40 1.36 29.32 26.04
CA PHE A 40 2.79 29.25 25.80
C PHE A 40 3.14 27.92 25.15
N THR A 41 4.03 27.96 24.16
CA THR A 41 4.61 26.77 23.55
C THR A 41 6.13 26.86 23.59
N PRO A 42 6.85 25.77 23.87
CA PRO A 42 8.30 25.76 23.79
C PRO A 42 8.76 25.90 22.33
N ILE A 43 9.84 26.64 22.09
CA ILE A 43 10.42 26.82 20.75
C ILE A 43 11.24 25.57 20.39
N ASN A 44 11.27 25.19 19.11
CA ASN A 44 12.05 24.07 18.55
C ASN A 44 11.61 22.64 18.94
N LYS A 45 10.38 22.44 19.40
CA LYS A 45 9.89 21.08 19.67
C LYS A 45 9.11 20.52 18.48
N LYS A 46 9.56 19.37 17.98
CA LYS A 46 8.69 18.49 17.17
C LYS A 46 7.54 18.01 18.07
N PRO A 47 6.28 18.02 17.61
CA PRO A 47 5.19 17.40 18.35
C PRO A 47 5.53 15.91 18.55
N GLY A 48 5.52 15.42 19.80
CA GLY A 48 5.97 14.04 20.03
C GLY A 48 6.28 13.69 21.48
N PHE A 49 7.52 13.83 21.95
CA PHE A 49 7.95 13.12 23.17
C PHE A 49 9.08 13.85 23.94
N ILE A 50 8.95 13.77 25.28
CA ILE A 50 9.91 13.89 26.40
C ILE A 50 10.79 15.15 26.52
N GLU A 51 10.83 15.64 27.75
CA GLU A 51 11.12 17.00 28.17
C GLU A 51 12.60 17.26 28.46
N ILE A 52 13.27 17.95 27.54
CA ILE A 52 14.27 18.95 27.93
C ILE A 52 13.73 20.29 27.45
N TYR A 53 13.43 21.17 28.38
CA TYR A 53 12.88 22.49 28.07
C TYR A 53 14.03 23.48 27.94
N ASP A 54 14.10 24.19 26.80
CA ASP A 54 14.77 25.48 26.80
C ASP A 54 13.93 26.42 27.68
N THR A 55 14.31 26.56 28.95
CA THR A 55 13.62 27.42 29.90
C THR A 55 13.84 28.90 29.57
N GLN A 56 14.76 29.23 28.67
CA GLN A 56 15.11 30.62 28.37
C GLN A 56 14.14 31.27 27.40
N ASN A 57 13.59 30.52 26.43
CA ASN A 57 12.74 31.06 25.39
C ASN A 57 11.47 30.22 25.17
N LYS A 58 10.35 30.90 24.94
CA LYS A 58 9.07 30.30 24.58
C LYS A 58 8.35 31.17 23.54
N SER A 59 7.48 30.55 22.75
CA SER A 59 6.50 31.25 21.93
C SER A 59 5.20 31.44 22.72
N ALA A 60 4.40 32.43 22.31
CA ALA A 60 3.11 32.70 22.91
C ALA A 60 2.02 32.91 21.86
N PHE A 61 0.84 32.37 22.12
CA PHE A 61 -0.40 32.70 21.42
C PHE A 61 -1.27 33.54 22.35
N VAL A 62 -1.55 34.77 21.94
CA VAL A 62 -2.29 35.75 22.73
C VAL A 62 -3.68 35.88 22.10
N HIS A 63 -4.70 35.42 22.81
CA HIS A 63 -6.09 35.48 22.37
C HIS A 63 -6.76 36.71 22.97
N MET A 64 -7.19 37.63 22.12
CA MET A 64 -7.80 38.90 22.54
C MET A 64 -9.28 38.70 22.86
N GLU A 65 -9.73 39.30 23.97
CA GLU A 65 -11.15 39.44 24.29
C GLU A 65 -11.74 40.64 23.55
N LEU A 66 -11.02 41.76 23.55
CA LEU A 66 -11.35 42.96 22.80
C LEU A 66 -10.08 43.77 22.51
N LEU A 67 -10.09 44.50 21.39
CA LEU A 67 -9.09 45.50 21.05
C LEU A 67 -9.57 46.89 21.49
N TYR A 68 -8.67 47.73 21.99
CA TYR A 68 -9.04 49.10 22.37
C TYR A 68 -9.10 50.01 21.13
N PRO A 69 -10.07 50.93 21.03
CA PRO A 69 -10.20 51.82 19.87
C PRO A 69 -9.19 52.98 19.98
N ASN A 70 -7.97 52.77 19.50
CA ASN A 70 -6.95 53.82 19.37
C ASN A 70 -6.05 53.60 18.15
N ASP A 71 -5.39 54.67 17.72
CA ASP A 71 -4.56 54.71 16.50
C ASP A 71 -3.46 53.64 16.50
N LEU A 72 -2.85 53.37 17.67
CA LEU A 72 -1.82 52.35 17.80
C LEU A 72 -2.38 50.95 17.49
N THR A 73 -3.53 50.62 18.08
CA THR A 73 -4.19 49.32 17.91
C THR A 73 -4.70 49.14 16.49
N GLU A 74 -5.26 50.19 15.89
CA GLU A 74 -5.67 50.17 14.48
C GLU A 74 -4.46 49.93 13.57
N ARG A 75 -3.35 50.61 13.81
CA ARG A 75 -2.10 50.41 13.05
C ARG A 75 -1.55 48.98 13.20
N ILE A 76 -1.55 48.44 14.42
CA ILE A 76 -1.17 47.04 14.67
C ILE A 76 -2.10 46.12 13.89
N PHE A 77 -3.42 46.37 13.93
CA PHE A 77 -4.40 45.54 13.25
C PHE A 77 -4.19 45.54 11.73
N GLN A 78 -4.00 46.71 11.12
CA GLN A 78 -3.75 46.84 9.69
C GLN A 78 -2.47 46.10 9.27
N ILE A 79 -1.37 46.30 9.99
CA ILE A 79 -0.07 45.66 9.66
C ILE A 79 -0.15 44.14 9.85
N VAL A 80 -0.70 43.67 10.97
CA VAL A 80 -0.67 42.25 11.34
C VAL A 80 -1.73 41.44 10.58
N PHE A 81 -2.96 41.94 10.50
CA PHE A 81 -4.07 41.14 9.97
C PHE A 81 -4.38 41.41 8.50
N LEU A 82 -4.21 42.66 8.02
CA LEU A 82 -4.50 43.01 6.62
C LEU A 82 -3.27 42.85 5.73
N GLN A 83 -2.10 43.33 6.19
CA GLN A 83 -0.84 43.23 5.44
C GLN A 83 -0.06 41.94 5.74
N THR A 84 -0.52 41.13 6.70
CA THR A 84 0.13 39.87 7.11
C THR A 84 1.60 40.03 7.51
N SER A 85 1.97 41.21 8.01
CA SER A 85 3.33 41.59 8.37
C SER A 85 3.52 41.63 9.89
N GLY A 86 4.76 41.54 10.36
CA GLY A 86 5.04 41.57 11.80
C GLY A 86 5.12 42.98 12.37
N TYR A 87 4.51 43.21 13.53
CA TYR A 87 4.59 44.47 14.27
C TYR A 87 5.45 44.32 15.53
N LYS A 88 6.45 45.20 15.70
CA LYS A 88 7.32 45.17 16.90
C LYS A 88 6.71 46.00 18.03
N ILE A 89 6.56 45.39 19.21
CA ILE A 89 6.23 46.10 20.46
C ILE A 89 7.36 45.94 21.47
N TYR A 90 7.51 46.89 22.39
CA TYR A 90 8.54 46.87 23.43
C TYR A 90 7.86 46.72 24.80
N PRO A 91 7.83 45.52 25.40
CA PRO A 91 7.19 45.30 26.70
C PRO A 91 7.86 46.07 27.85
N GLU A 92 9.16 46.33 27.74
CA GLU A 92 9.99 47.04 28.72
C GLU A 92 10.94 47.99 27.97
N ASN A 93 11.45 49.01 28.66
CA ASN A 93 12.42 49.98 28.12
C ASN A 93 13.84 49.39 27.87
N ASN A 94 13.96 48.05 27.83
CA ASN A 94 15.23 47.31 27.88
C ASN A 94 15.71 46.83 26.50
N ASN A 95 15.32 47.50 25.40
CA ASN A 95 15.62 47.10 24.00
C ASN A 95 15.12 45.70 23.59
N ILE A 96 14.35 45.01 24.45
CA ILE A 96 13.70 43.75 24.10
C ILE A 96 12.41 44.07 23.38
N TYR A 97 12.20 43.47 22.21
CA TYR A 97 10.96 43.61 21.46
C TYR A 97 10.26 42.26 21.31
N TRP A 98 8.94 42.30 21.22
CA TRP A 98 8.11 41.18 20.77
C TRP A 98 7.63 41.46 19.35
N LEU A 99 7.77 40.47 18.47
CA LEU A 99 7.21 40.53 17.14
C LEU A 99 5.80 39.92 17.17
N LEU A 100 4.78 40.76 16.97
CA LEU A 100 3.39 40.34 16.85
C LEU A 100 3.12 39.89 15.42
N LEU A 101 2.71 38.64 15.26
CA LEU A 101 2.27 38.05 14.00
C LEU A 101 0.80 37.64 14.09
N LYS A 102 0.13 37.46 12.94
CA LYS A 102 -1.21 36.91 12.89
C LYS A 102 -1.16 35.42 13.26
N ASN A 103 -1.98 35.00 14.22
CA ASN A 103 -2.17 33.57 14.46
C ASN A 103 -3.04 32.97 13.34
N THR A 104 -2.47 32.11 12.51
CA THR A 104 -3.17 31.45 11.40
C THR A 104 -4.15 30.38 11.86
N TYR A 105 -3.88 29.72 12.99
CA TYR A 105 -4.66 28.60 13.50
C TYR A 105 -5.00 28.82 14.99
N PRO A 106 -5.87 29.79 15.31
CA PRO A 106 -6.26 30.04 16.68
C PRO A 106 -7.00 28.83 17.26
N ILE A 107 -6.42 28.24 18.31
CA ILE A 107 -7.03 27.15 19.07
C ILE A 107 -8.27 27.68 19.77
N GLN A 108 -9.43 27.11 19.44
CA GLN A 108 -10.70 27.45 20.07
C GLN A 108 -10.70 27.07 21.55
N ASP A 109 -11.49 27.80 22.34
CA ASP A 109 -11.74 27.41 23.72
C ASP A 109 -12.47 26.07 23.72
N THR A 110 -11.89 25.06 24.36
CA THR A 110 -12.57 23.81 24.58
C THR A 110 -13.68 24.00 25.62
N LEU A 111 -14.90 23.61 25.25
CA LEU A 111 -16.03 23.52 26.19
C LEU A 111 -15.98 22.21 27.00
N MET A 112 -15.08 21.31 26.63
CA MET A 112 -14.96 20.02 27.27
C MET A 112 -14.20 20.15 28.59
N ASN A 113 -14.66 19.45 29.61
CA ASN A 113 -13.93 19.38 30.86
C ASN A 113 -12.64 18.56 30.69
N LYS A 114 -11.72 18.65 31.67
CA LYS A 114 -10.46 17.92 31.65
C LYS A 114 -10.64 16.39 31.53
N HIS A 115 -11.64 15.82 32.18
CA HIS A 115 -11.92 14.37 32.12
C HIS A 115 -12.39 13.93 30.73
N GLN A 116 -13.25 14.70 30.08
CA GLN A 116 -13.72 14.43 28.71
C GLN A 116 -12.57 14.52 27.71
N ILE A 117 -11.65 15.48 27.88
CA ILE A 117 -10.44 15.58 27.05
C ILE A 117 -9.57 14.33 27.24
N VAL A 118 -9.37 13.88 28.49
CA VAL A 118 -8.58 12.67 28.78
C VAL A 118 -9.21 11.42 28.16
N GLU A 119 -10.53 11.25 28.26
CA GLU A 119 -11.23 10.12 27.64
C GLU A 119 -11.16 10.17 26.11
N ASN A 120 -11.29 11.35 25.50
CA ASN A 120 -11.07 11.51 24.06
C ASN A 120 -9.63 11.16 23.65
N CYS A 121 -8.64 11.54 24.45
CA CYS A 121 -7.24 11.16 24.20
C CYS A 121 -7.06 9.65 24.28
N ARG A 122 -7.60 8.98 25.30
CA ARG A 122 -7.57 7.51 25.42
C ARG A 122 -8.25 6.82 24.25
N TYR A 123 -9.40 7.34 23.82
CA TYR A 123 -10.09 6.84 22.64
C TYR A 123 -9.23 6.97 21.39
N LEU A 124 -8.63 8.15 21.15
CA LEU A 124 -7.75 8.36 20.01
C LEU A 124 -6.50 7.48 20.06
N GLU A 125 -5.89 7.30 21.23
CA GLU A 125 -4.78 6.36 21.43
C GLU A 125 -5.18 4.92 21.08
N SER A 126 -6.38 4.50 21.49
CA SER A 126 -6.89 3.16 21.15
C SER A 126 -7.13 2.97 19.65
N VAL A 127 -7.65 4.00 18.95
CA VAL A 127 -7.85 3.97 17.51
C VAL A 127 -6.52 3.94 16.77
N VAL A 128 -5.53 4.73 17.22
CA VAL A 128 -4.18 4.72 16.65
C VAL A 128 -3.54 3.34 16.84
N GLN A 129 -3.70 2.72 18.01
CA GLN A 129 -3.22 1.36 18.26
C GLN A 129 -3.89 0.34 17.32
N GLN A 130 -5.21 0.39 17.17
CA GLN A 130 -5.93 -0.49 16.24
C GLN A 130 -5.47 -0.30 14.78
N GLN A 131 -5.20 0.94 14.37
CA GLN A 131 -4.65 1.24 13.05
C GLN A 131 -3.24 0.65 12.90
N ALA A 132 -2.38 0.77 13.91
CA ALA A 132 -1.04 0.18 13.90
C ALA A 132 -1.11 -1.36 13.78
N ASP A 133 -2.02 -2.00 14.52
CA ASP A 133 -2.22 -3.45 14.46
C ASP A 133 -2.76 -3.89 13.08
N THR A 134 -3.65 -3.09 12.49
CA THR A 134 -4.20 -3.34 11.15
C THR A 134 -3.12 -3.21 10.08
N ILE A 135 -2.28 -2.17 10.15
CA ILE A 135 -1.14 -1.97 9.25
C ILE A 135 -0.20 -3.16 9.33
N LYS A 136 0.17 -3.58 10.55
CA LYS A 136 1.02 -4.75 10.77
C LYS A 136 0.44 -6.02 10.13
N ASN A 137 -0.85 -6.28 10.32
CA ASN A 137 -1.53 -7.44 9.72
C ASN A 137 -1.50 -7.37 8.18
N LEU A 138 -1.74 -6.20 7.61
CA LEU A 138 -1.66 -6.00 6.16
C LEU A 138 -0.22 -6.21 5.64
N GLU A 139 0.80 -5.72 6.35
CA GLU A 139 2.20 -5.96 6.02
C GLU A 139 2.54 -7.47 6.02
N GLU A 140 2.09 -8.22 7.04
CA GLU A 140 2.26 -9.68 7.10
C GLU A 140 1.58 -10.40 5.93
N LYS A 141 0.36 -10.00 5.57
CA LYS A 141 -0.36 -10.55 4.40
C LYS A 141 0.36 -10.25 3.09
N VAL A 142 0.89 -9.04 2.91
CA VAL A 142 1.69 -8.67 1.75
C VAL A 142 2.93 -9.55 1.66
N LEU A 143 3.67 -9.74 2.76
CA LEU A 143 4.82 -10.64 2.80
C LEU A 143 4.44 -12.09 2.43
N GLY A 144 3.29 -12.58 2.92
CA GLY A 144 2.76 -13.90 2.56
C GLY A 144 2.49 -14.03 1.06
N ILE A 145 1.83 -13.04 0.46
CA ILE A 145 1.57 -12.99 -0.99
C ILE A 145 2.89 -12.95 -1.77
N GLN A 146 3.84 -12.10 -1.36
CA GLN A 146 5.15 -12.01 -2.01
C GLN A 146 5.88 -13.35 -1.99
N SER A 147 5.80 -14.11 -0.90
CA SER A 147 6.38 -15.46 -0.79
C SER A 147 5.74 -16.45 -1.77
N VAL A 148 4.40 -16.50 -1.85
CA VAL A 148 3.68 -17.36 -2.78
C VAL A 148 4.00 -17.00 -4.23
N VAL A 149 3.99 -15.71 -4.55
CA VAL A 149 4.35 -15.21 -5.88
C VAL A 149 5.79 -15.59 -6.22
N TYR A 150 6.73 -15.42 -5.29
CA TYR A 150 8.13 -15.82 -5.48
C TYR A 150 8.26 -17.33 -5.76
N GLN A 151 7.53 -18.18 -5.03
CA GLN A 151 7.53 -19.62 -5.25
C GLN A 151 6.92 -20.01 -6.60
N LEU A 152 5.79 -19.39 -6.98
CA LEU A 152 5.15 -19.63 -8.26
C LEU A 152 6.07 -19.21 -9.41
N VAL A 153 6.60 -17.99 -9.36
CA VAL A 153 7.54 -17.48 -10.37
C VAL A 153 8.81 -18.34 -10.40
N GLY A 154 9.37 -18.72 -9.25
CA GLY A 154 10.54 -19.60 -9.16
C GLY A 154 10.30 -21.03 -9.63
N GLY A 155 9.06 -21.53 -9.58
CA GLY A 155 8.67 -22.83 -10.14
C GLY A 155 8.38 -22.79 -11.64
N LEU A 156 7.88 -21.65 -12.14
CA LEU A 156 7.54 -21.43 -13.55
C LEU A 156 8.75 -21.25 -14.45
N PHE A 157 9.80 -20.58 -13.95
CA PHE A 157 11.00 -20.30 -14.73
C PHE A 157 12.14 -21.23 -14.33
N CYS A 158 12.80 -21.85 -15.31
CA CYS A 158 14.06 -22.53 -15.05
C CYS A 158 15.19 -21.49 -14.82
N PRO A 159 15.88 -21.51 -13.66
CA PRO A 159 16.92 -20.52 -13.34
C PRO A 159 18.10 -20.51 -14.32
N ASN A 160 18.34 -21.63 -15.00
CA ASN A 160 19.49 -21.79 -15.89
C ASN A 160 19.24 -21.24 -17.31
N THR A 161 17.98 -21.25 -17.76
CA THR A 161 17.61 -20.94 -19.14
C THR A 161 16.77 -19.66 -19.25
N GLN A 162 16.06 -19.29 -18.17
CA GLN A 162 15.04 -18.22 -18.17
C GLN A 162 15.26 -17.16 -17.07
N VAL A 163 16.50 -16.99 -16.59
CA VAL A 163 16.85 -16.01 -15.54
C VAL A 163 16.44 -14.58 -15.90
N GLY A 164 16.54 -14.19 -17.18
CA GLY A 164 16.15 -12.86 -17.65
C GLY A 164 14.63 -12.61 -17.52
N SER A 165 13.81 -13.53 -18.02
CA SER A 165 12.35 -13.46 -17.92
C SER A 165 11.86 -13.50 -16.47
N TYR A 166 12.49 -14.33 -15.63
CA TYR A 166 12.27 -14.34 -14.17
C TYR A 166 12.52 -12.95 -13.57
N GLN A 167 13.67 -12.35 -13.87
CA GLN A 167 14.10 -11.09 -13.28
C GLN A 167 13.23 -9.91 -13.76
N VAL A 168 12.83 -9.90 -15.04
CA VAL A 168 11.87 -8.91 -15.58
C VAL A 168 10.54 -8.99 -14.84
N ASN A 169 9.96 -10.19 -14.72
CA ASN A 169 8.68 -10.36 -14.05
C ASN A 169 8.76 -10.06 -12.55
N SER A 170 9.85 -10.47 -11.89
CA SER A 170 10.12 -10.13 -10.49
C SER A 170 10.20 -8.61 -10.29
N ASN A 171 10.89 -7.89 -11.18
CA ASN A 171 11.00 -6.43 -11.09
C ASN A 171 9.66 -5.72 -11.29
N VAL A 172 8.82 -6.22 -12.21
CA VAL A 172 7.45 -5.70 -12.41
C VAL A 172 6.61 -5.87 -11.13
N LEU A 173 6.72 -7.02 -10.47
CA LEU A 173 5.91 -7.37 -9.30
C LEU A 173 6.36 -6.66 -8.03
N PHE A 174 7.67 -6.55 -7.78
CA PHE A 174 8.19 -6.03 -6.51
C PHE A 174 8.66 -4.57 -6.58
N ARG A 175 8.69 -3.96 -7.77
CA ARG A 175 9.14 -2.56 -8.00
C ARG A 175 10.44 -2.21 -7.27
N THR A 176 11.32 -3.19 -7.05
CA THR A 176 12.70 -2.92 -6.64
C THR A 176 13.33 -2.06 -7.72
N GLU A 177 13.97 -0.96 -7.32
CA GLU A 177 14.42 0.15 -8.17
C GLU A 177 14.98 -0.23 -9.55
N PRO A 178 14.83 0.67 -10.54
CA PRO A 178 15.14 0.37 -11.92
C PRO A 178 16.64 0.10 -12.13
N LEU A 179 16.91 -1.04 -12.75
CA LEU A 179 18.08 -1.25 -13.60
C LEU A 179 19.43 -0.98 -12.91
N LEU A 180 19.81 -1.84 -11.96
CA LEU A 180 21.20 -2.30 -12.03
C LEU A 180 21.35 -2.92 -13.41
N GLN A 181 21.97 -2.15 -14.31
CA GLN A 181 22.34 -2.59 -15.66
C GLN A 181 22.96 -3.96 -15.51
N ILE A 182 22.21 -5.00 -15.89
CA ILE A 182 22.67 -6.37 -15.83
C ILE A 182 23.64 -6.52 -17.01
N LYS A 183 24.81 -5.88 -16.89
CA LYS A 183 25.87 -5.83 -17.91
C LYS A 183 26.52 -7.19 -18.12
N ASN A 184 26.16 -8.17 -17.29
CA ASN A 184 26.72 -9.52 -17.28
C ASN A 184 25.61 -10.60 -17.29
N ILE A 185 24.51 -10.42 -18.04
CA ILE A 185 23.63 -11.57 -18.29
C ILE A 185 24.37 -12.52 -19.26
N PRO A 186 24.61 -13.79 -18.90
CA PRO A 186 25.27 -14.73 -19.78
C PRO A 186 24.50 -14.90 -21.10
N LEU A 187 25.26 -14.94 -22.20
CA LEU A 187 24.85 -14.78 -23.60
C LEU A 187 23.89 -15.84 -24.17
N ASN A 188 23.46 -16.83 -23.38
CA ASN A 188 22.56 -17.86 -23.91
C ASN A 188 21.10 -17.46 -23.71
N THR A 189 20.71 -16.38 -24.40
CA THR A 189 19.34 -15.87 -24.46
C THR A 189 18.49 -16.58 -25.53
N SER A 190 19.01 -17.63 -26.16
CA SER A 190 18.38 -18.30 -27.31
C SER A 190 17.01 -18.91 -27.01
N LYS A 191 16.66 -19.13 -25.74
CA LYS A 191 15.37 -19.63 -25.26
C LYS A 191 14.53 -18.58 -24.51
N TRP A 192 14.83 -17.29 -24.66
CA TRP A 192 14.05 -16.25 -23.98
C TRP A 192 12.71 -15.95 -24.66
N GLU A 193 12.61 -16.25 -25.95
CA GLU A 193 11.37 -16.12 -26.74
C GLU A 193 10.46 -17.35 -26.64
N THR A 194 10.95 -18.47 -26.09
CA THR A 194 10.12 -19.65 -25.84
C THR A 194 9.28 -19.46 -24.58
N SER A 195 8.04 -19.93 -24.60
CA SER A 195 7.15 -19.92 -23.44
C SER A 195 7.83 -20.48 -22.18
N PRO A 196 7.51 -19.97 -20.98
CA PRO A 196 8.11 -20.46 -19.74
C PRO A 196 8.02 -21.98 -19.65
N THR A 197 9.16 -22.62 -19.52
CA THR A 197 9.24 -24.06 -19.31
C THR A 197 9.50 -24.25 -17.83
N THR A 198 8.62 -25.00 -17.17
CA THR A 198 8.87 -25.35 -15.78
C THR A 198 10.18 -26.14 -15.69
N ARG A 199 10.78 -26.23 -14.51
CA ARG A 199 11.94 -27.11 -14.27
C ARG A 199 11.68 -28.56 -14.74
N GLN A 200 10.43 -29.00 -14.66
CA GLN A 200 9.98 -30.29 -15.20
C GLN A 200 9.94 -30.27 -16.74
N GLY A 201 9.46 -29.17 -17.34
CA GLY A 201 9.50 -28.93 -18.78
C GLY A 201 10.91 -29.08 -19.36
N ASP A 202 11.92 -28.42 -18.79
CA ASP A 202 13.31 -28.53 -19.25
C ASP A 202 13.87 -29.97 -19.11
N SER A 203 13.55 -30.65 -18.01
CA SER A 203 13.92 -32.06 -17.83
C SER A 203 13.26 -32.95 -18.88
N ASN A 204 12.01 -32.67 -19.22
CA ASN A 204 11.25 -33.41 -20.23
C ASN A 204 11.78 -33.11 -21.64
N GLU A 205 12.10 -31.85 -21.97
CA GLU A 205 12.73 -31.47 -23.24
C GLU A 205 14.08 -32.18 -23.41
N ASN A 206 14.92 -32.20 -22.37
CA ASN A 206 16.21 -32.90 -22.42
C ASN A 206 16.01 -34.41 -22.63
N ARG A 207 14.99 -34.99 -22.00
CA ARG A 207 14.64 -36.40 -22.20
C ARG A 207 14.16 -36.66 -23.62
N ILE A 208 13.29 -35.81 -24.16
CA ILE A 208 12.79 -35.90 -25.54
C ILE A 208 13.94 -35.78 -26.54
N ASN A 209 14.82 -34.78 -26.39
CA ASN A 209 16.00 -34.62 -27.24
C ASN A 209 16.91 -35.85 -27.22
N SER A 210 17.09 -36.46 -26.04
CA SER A 210 17.88 -37.69 -25.90
C SER A 210 17.21 -38.87 -26.62
N LEU A 211 15.89 -39.00 -26.51
CA LEU A 211 15.11 -40.03 -27.19
C LEU A 211 15.11 -39.81 -28.71
N GLU A 212 14.94 -38.59 -29.19
CA GLU A 212 15.00 -38.26 -30.62
C GLU A 212 16.38 -38.58 -31.21
N PHE A 213 17.45 -38.31 -30.46
CA PHE A 213 18.81 -38.66 -30.88
C PHE A 213 18.99 -40.18 -30.98
N GLN A 214 18.48 -40.92 -29.99
CA GLN A 214 18.49 -42.39 -29.99
C GLN A 214 17.68 -42.95 -31.18
N MET A 215 16.49 -42.41 -31.44
CA MET A 215 15.64 -42.79 -32.57
C MET A 215 16.32 -42.52 -33.91
N LYS A 216 16.87 -41.31 -34.13
CA LYS A 216 17.60 -40.99 -35.36
C LYS A 216 18.79 -41.92 -35.60
N SER A 217 19.49 -42.29 -34.53
CA SER A 217 20.58 -43.26 -34.59
C SER A 217 20.09 -44.66 -34.97
N ALA A 218 18.98 -45.12 -34.38
CA ALA A 218 18.35 -46.38 -34.73
C ALA A 218 17.83 -46.42 -36.17
N THR A 219 17.15 -45.37 -36.63
CA THR A 219 16.67 -45.25 -38.02
C THR A 219 17.83 -45.29 -39.02
N LYS A 220 18.95 -44.64 -38.71
CA LYS A 220 20.16 -44.69 -39.56
C LYS A 220 20.77 -46.09 -39.62
N LEU A 221 20.75 -46.84 -38.52
CA LEU A 221 21.20 -48.23 -38.52
C LEU A 221 20.27 -49.13 -39.35
N LEU A 222 18.95 -48.93 -39.22
CA LEU A 222 17.96 -49.65 -40.00
C LEU A 222 18.08 -49.36 -41.50
N SER A 223 18.33 -48.10 -41.89
CA SER A 223 18.53 -47.76 -43.31
C SER A 223 19.77 -48.46 -43.87
N VAL A 224 20.89 -48.47 -43.14
CA VAL A 224 22.11 -49.17 -43.56
C VAL A 224 21.88 -50.68 -43.68
N LEU A 225 21.13 -51.29 -42.75
CA LEU A 225 20.77 -52.70 -42.83
C LEU A 225 19.85 -53.00 -44.02
N SER A 226 18.92 -52.09 -44.31
CA SER A 226 18.03 -52.19 -45.49
C SER A 226 18.83 -52.16 -46.79
N ASP A 227 19.78 -51.24 -46.94
CA ASP A 227 20.64 -51.14 -48.13
C ASP A 227 21.46 -52.42 -48.33
N LEU A 228 22.00 -52.99 -47.23
CA LEU A 228 22.76 -54.24 -47.24
C LEU A 228 21.92 -55.46 -47.62
N MET A 229 20.62 -55.47 -47.29
CA MET A 229 19.71 -56.54 -47.67
C MET A 229 19.16 -56.35 -49.09
N GLY A 230 18.97 -55.12 -49.54
CA GLY A 230 18.53 -54.78 -50.90
C GLY A 230 19.54 -55.22 -51.97
N GLU A 231 20.84 -55.01 -51.74
CA GLU A 231 21.89 -55.46 -52.67
C GLU A 231 22.01 -57.00 -52.80
N LYS A 232 21.42 -57.76 -51.86
CA LYS A 232 21.40 -59.22 -51.93
C LYS A 232 20.21 -59.79 -52.71
N LEU A 233 19.18 -58.99 -52.98
CA LEU A 233 17.97 -59.44 -53.67
C LEU A 233 18.00 -59.17 -55.18
N GLU A 234 18.82 -58.23 -55.67
CA GLU A 234 19.00 -58.03 -57.12
C GLU A 234 19.80 -59.14 -57.83
N ALA A 235 20.31 -60.15 -57.09
CA ALA A 235 20.99 -61.31 -57.66
C ALA A 235 20.12 -62.58 -57.78
N GLU A 236 18.88 -62.56 -57.28
CA GLU A 236 17.92 -63.69 -57.36
C GLU A 236 16.50 -63.24 -57.75
N GLU A 237 16.35 -62.15 -58.50
CA GLU A 237 15.07 -61.80 -59.14
C GLU A 237 14.96 -62.42 -60.54
N ASP A 238 14.83 -63.75 -60.56
CA ASP A 238 13.89 -64.39 -61.47
C ASP A 238 13.03 -65.33 -60.61
N ASN A 239 11.75 -64.97 -60.47
CA ASN A 239 10.64 -65.91 -60.17
C ASN A 239 10.16 -66.06 -58.72
N TYR A 240 9.78 -64.99 -58.01
CA TYR A 240 8.73 -65.08 -56.98
C TYR A 240 7.94 -63.77 -56.82
N SER A 241 6.75 -63.71 -57.41
CA SER A 241 5.74 -62.71 -57.08
C SER A 241 5.06 -63.10 -55.76
N VAL A 242 5.35 -62.38 -54.68
CA VAL A 242 4.64 -62.52 -53.41
C VAL A 242 3.94 -61.20 -53.07
N ASP A 243 2.63 -61.29 -52.88
CA ASP A 243 1.73 -60.20 -52.48
C ASP A 243 2.20 -59.52 -51.19
N LEU A 244 2.71 -58.29 -51.30
CA LEU A 244 2.89 -57.36 -50.18
C LEU A 244 1.63 -56.48 -50.08
N GLN A 245 0.64 -56.93 -49.31
CA GLN A 245 -0.59 -56.19 -49.07
C GLN A 245 -1.00 -56.07 -47.60
N SER A 246 -0.09 -56.31 -46.64
CA SER A 246 -0.45 -56.36 -45.21
C SER A 246 0.39 -55.49 -44.26
N ILE A 247 1.07 -54.44 -44.73
CA ILE A 247 1.86 -53.53 -43.88
C ILE A 247 1.12 -52.22 -43.53
N SER A 248 -0.10 -52.00 -44.04
CA SER A 248 -0.89 -50.79 -43.73
C SER A 248 -1.57 -50.76 -42.36
N ASP A 249 -1.67 -51.90 -41.67
CA ASP A 249 -2.59 -52.01 -40.53
C ASP A 249 -1.92 -51.68 -39.19
N THR A 250 -0.59 -51.72 -39.10
CA THR A 250 0.16 -51.41 -37.88
C THR A 250 0.33 -49.90 -37.61
N GLU A 251 0.19 -49.04 -38.62
CA GLU A 251 0.28 -47.58 -38.43
C GLU A 251 -1.02 -46.98 -37.86
N ALA A 252 -2.16 -47.64 -38.08
CA ALA A 252 -3.45 -47.23 -37.55
C ALA A 252 -3.61 -47.52 -36.04
N GLU A 253 -2.93 -48.54 -35.53
CA GLU A 253 -3.03 -48.93 -34.11
C GLU A 253 -2.25 -47.97 -33.19
N TYR A 254 -1.14 -47.39 -33.67
CA TYR A 254 -0.33 -46.41 -32.93
C TYR A 254 -1.01 -45.04 -32.76
N LEU A 255 -1.91 -44.65 -33.67
CA LEU A 255 -2.65 -43.39 -33.55
C LEU A 255 -3.84 -43.48 -32.57
N LEU A 256 -4.42 -44.67 -32.37
CA LEU A 256 -5.51 -44.89 -31.41
C LEU A 256 -5.03 -44.92 -29.95
N GLU A 257 -3.79 -45.32 -29.69
CA GLU A 257 -3.24 -45.38 -28.33
C GLU A 257 -2.88 -44.00 -27.76
N GLN A 258 -2.64 -43.00 -28.62
CA GLN A 258 -2.33 -41.63 -28.22
C GLN A 258 -3.55 -40.85 -27.72
N ASP A 259 -4.74 -41.10 -28.27
CA ASP A 259 -6.01 -40.52 -27.82
C ASP A 259 -6.49 -41.11 -26.48
N HIS A 260 -6.05 -42.32 -26.13
CA HIS A 260 -6.45 -42.98 -24.89
C HIS A 260 -5.78 -42.38 -23.63
N TYR A 261 -4.60 -41.74 -23.78
CA TYR A 261 -3.90 -41.07 -22.67
C TYR A 261 -4.39 -39.64 -22.40
N GLN A 262 -5.01 -38.97 -23.37
CA GLN A 262 -5.52 -37.61 -23.19
C GLN A 262 -6.85 -37.56 -22.41
N ASN A 263 -7.62 -38.65 -22.40
CA ASN A 263 -8.94 -38.71 -21.75
C ASN A 263 -8.94 -39.23 -20.30
N GLN A 264 -7.80 -39.63 -19.73
CA GLN A 264 -7.74 -40.12 -18.35
C GLN A 264 -7.50 -39.04 -17.28
N TYR A 265 -7.28 -37.77 -17.66
CA TYR A 265 -6.98 -36.70 -16.70
C TYR A 265 -8.15 -35.80 -16.28
N TYR A 266 -9.38 -36.08 -16.73
CA TYR A 266 -10.55 -35.22 -16.45
C TYR A 266 -11.68 -35.82 -15.60
N ASN A 267 -11.50 -37.00 -15.00
CA ASN A 267 -12.51 -37.54 -14.09
C ASN A 267 -11.88 -38.09 -12.81
N GLN A 268 -11.62 -37.20 -11.84
CA GLN A 268 -11.50 -37.60 -10.44
C GLN A 268 -11.97 -36.49 -9.51
N ASP A 269 -13.25 -36.17 -9.60
CA ASP A 269 -13.98 -35.72 -8.42
C ASP A 269 -14.24 -36.95 -7.55
N ASN A 270 -13.64 -36.97 -6.36
CA ASN A 270 -14.21 -37.69 -5.22
C ASN A 270 -13.73 -37.03 -3.92
N GLU A 271 -14.68 -36.31 -3.33
CA GLU A 271 -15.06 -36.39 -1.92
C GLU A 271 -13.97 -36.83 -0.93
N THR A 272 -13.53 -35.91 -0.08
CA THR A 272 -13.21 -36.28 1.31
C THR A 272 -13.58 -35.16 2.26
N THR A 273 -14.76 -35.33 2.83
CA THR A 273 -15.23 -34.86 4.12
C THR A 273 -14.12 -34.90 5.18
N TYR A 274 -13.69 -33.73 5.69
CA TYR A 274 -13.28 -33.62 7.10
C TYR A 274 -13.64 -32.24 7.65
N SER A 275 -14.46 -32.31 8.69
CA SER A 275 -14.92 -31.24 9.57
C SER A 275 -13.76 -30.51 10.24
N SER A 276 -13.76 -29.18 10.16
CA SER A 276 -13.25 -28.32 11.23
C SER A 276 -14.09 -27.06 11.30
N ARG A 277 -14.96 -27.04 12.33
CA ARG A 277 -15.67 -25.85 12.80
C ARG A 277 -14.67 -24.79 13.23
N THR A 278 -14.77 -23.60 12.66
CA THR A 278 -14.55 -22.36 13.39
C THR A 278 -15.68 -21.40 13.06
N HIS A 279 -16.43 -21.04 14.09
CA HIS A 279 -17.59 -20.18 14.07
C HIS A 279 -17.22 -18.77 13.59
N SER A 280 -17.72 -18.39 12.42
CA SER A 280 -17.77 -17.00 11.97
C SER A 280 -19.13 -16.42 12.38
N SER A 281 -19.11 -15.59 13.40
CA SER A 281 -20.26 -14.81 13.87
C SER A 281 -20.51 -13.66 12.91
N MET A 282 -21.23 -13.90 11.81
CA MET A 282 -21.95 -12.84 11.10
C MET A 282 -23.44 -12.95 11.45
N PRO A 283 -24.04 -11.97 12.13
CA PRO A 283 -25.48 -11.93 12.30
C PRO A 283 -26.13 -11.56 10.96
N SER A 284 -27.04 -12.41 10.50
CA SER A 284 -27.94 -12.14 9.38
C SER A 284 -28.94 -11.03 9.76
N LEU A 285 -28.93 -9.95 9.00
CA LEU A 285 -30.01 -8.96 8.96
C LEU A 285 -31.24 -9.63 8.33
N ILE A 286 -32.19 -10.02 9.17
CA ILE A 286 -33.56 -10.35 8.78
C ILE A 286 -34.42 -9.13 9.08
N GLU A 287 -35.01 -8.57 8.02
CA GLU A 287 -36.21 -7.74 8.10
C GLU A 287 -37.41 -8.61 8.44
N ASN A 288 -38.23 -8.20 9.41
CA ASN A 288 -39.68 -7.99 9.24
C ASN A 288 -40.35 -7.46 10.52
N TYR A 289 -40.89 -6.24 10.38
CA TYR A 289 -42.19 -5.66 10.76
C TYR A 289 -42.98 -6.06 12.03
N ASP A 290 -43.52 -4.97 12.63
CA ASP A 290 -44.77 -4.79 13.41
C ASP A 290 -44.85 -5.44 14.81
N GLU A 291 -45.42 -4.86 15.88
CA GLU A 291 -46.22 -3.66 16.15
C GLU A 291 -46.25 -3.48 17.70
N ALA A 292 -46.55 -2.26 18.17
CA ALA A 292 -47.16 -1.89 19.47
C ALA A 292 -46.39 -0.86 20.34
N ASP A 293 -46.85 0.39 20.20
CA ASP A 293 -47.11 1.39 21.25
C ASP A 293 -46.10 1.64 22.39
N SER A 294 -45.47 2.82 22.36
CA SER A 294 -45.94 3.97 23.16
C SER A 294 -44.97 5.16 23.12
N ASN A 295 -45.50 6.30 22.68
CA ASN A 295 -45.14 7.68 23.05
C ASN A 295 -43.69 7.98 23.53
N SER A 296 -42.88 8.64 22.69
CA SER A 296 -42.35 9.97 23.03
C SER A 296 -41.57 10.63 21.90
N ASP A 297 -41.96 11.87 21.66
CA ASP A 297 -41.40 12.98 20.89
C ASP A 297 -39.88 13.09 20.61
N SER A 298 -39.62 13.61 19.39
CA SER A 298 -38.50 14.50 18.99
C SER A 298 -37.08 13.93 18.75
N SER A 299 -36.73 13.76 17.47
CA SER A 299 -35.66 14.51 16.76
C SER A 299 -35.19 13.77 15.50
N LEU A 300 -35.26 14.48 14.36
CA LEU A 300 -34.93 13.97 13.03
C LEU A 300 -33.41 13.75 12.87
N GLU A 301 -33.00 12.49 12.90
CA GLU A 301 -31.63 12.07 12.60
C GLU A 301 -31.47 11.84 11.09
N ARG A 302 -30.80 12.79 10.41
CA ARG A 302 -30.57 12.73 8.96
C ARG A 302 -29.39 11.81 8.66
N ARG A 303 -29.66 10.54 8.32
CA ARG A 303 -28.64 9.61 7.80
C ARG A 303 -28.23 10.01 6.38
N ARG A 304 -26.93 10.28 6.17
CA ARG A 304 -26.34 10.47 4.84
C ARG A 304 -26.05 9.11 4.22
N ILE A 305 -26.39 8.97 2.93
CA ILE A 305 -26.19 7.76 2.14
C ILE A 305 -24.90 7.91 1.33
N SER A 306 -24.19 6.80 1.10
CA SER A 306 -22.86 6.73 0.50
C SER A 306 -22.74 7.30 -0.93
N SER A 307 -23.86 7.61 -1.59
CA SER A 307 -23.89 8.17 -2.95
C SER A 307 -23.57 9.67 -3.03
N GLU A 308 -23.42 10.38 -1.91
CA GLU A 308 -23.07 11.82 -1.89
C GLU A 308 -21.54 12.09 -1.82
N LEU A 309 -20.70 11.04 -1.81
CA LEU A 309 -19.25 11.14 -1.59
C LEU A 309 -18.38 11.07 -2.85
N CYS A 310 -18.96 10.87 -4.03
CA CYS A 310 -18.22 10.93 -5.30
C CYS A 310 -18.58 12.21 -6.03
N GLY A 311 -17.69 13.20 -5.95
CA GLY A 311 -17.77 14.41 -6.75
C GLY A 311 -17.72 14.07 -8.24
N ASN A 312 -18.64 14.67 -8.99
CA ASN A 312 -18.55 14.77 -10.44
C ASN A 312 -17.46 15.82 -10.75
N GLU A 313 -16.39 15.38 -11.40
CA GLU A 313 -15.63 16.21 -12.35
C GLU A 313 -16.27 16.12 -13.73
#